data_AF-A4I006-F1
#
_entry.id   AF-A4I006-F1
#
_cell.length_a   1.000
_cell.length_b   1.000
_cell.length_c   1.000
_cell.angle_alpha   90.00
_cell.angle_beta   90.00
_cell.angle_gamma   90.00
#
_symmetry.space_group_name_H-M   'P 1'
#
loop_
_entity.id
_entity.type
_entity.pdbx_description
1 polymer ?
#
loop_
_entity_poly.entity_id
_entity_poly.type
_entity_poly.pdbx_seq_one_letter_code
_entity_poly.pdbx_strand_id
1 'polypeptide(L)'
;MLRRQCVALSYQRGSWAPGSKHQKHMSLNPTMYLYRFAGPHGPGPYVMKYWWTLGCFPTGIERPFRLPEFLASYQQQHVPIEVEEWLQCFVKNPYEELKDATSSLLKCLEEVPIRENTRGYRSIESGVSSFAVPLAQFERQLNVRVPSLAVRAALGSPALRERLKDDLFEYNESLSACGSTPHRRLARLAFDERLTLPGAINNSDDSENLRGRISLPMSETIGSYASPNPNTSDDEKKLIRLLTTFSEGCALKEDYESAFSLLSSSLSFSHDDDIDAVVHSNASAAAILGGLYKDAEFHGRQAALLEPQAVPSRKSGGRGYVLWATATAYQEDFDRASRIVEKGLEVFPDNTDLKSIQEKLAGAVPAASSASPLSTRMVRSKGQQARALLHGSGRSFDNEFDWVVFKNKLYPSKMNPSSNEMGSVFRRVGDFGGHISTSRSLEPL
;
A
#
# COMPACT_ATOMS: atom_id res chain seq x y z
N MET A 1 41.09 -1.40 -81.67
CA MET A 1 40.67 -0.39 -80.67
C MET A 1 39.83 -1.06 -79.58
N LEU A 2 40.45 -1.52 -78.49
CA LEU A 2 39.72 -2.17 -77.38
C LEU A 2 39.32 -1.10 -76.35
N ARG A 3 38.06 -0.64 -76.40
CA ARG A 3 37.43 0.11 -75.32
C ARG A 3 37.33 -0.79 -74.09
N ARG A 4 38.20 -0.60 -73.09
CA ARG A 4 38.03 -1.16 -71.75
C ARG A 4 36.78 -0.54 -71.12
N GLN A 5 35.68 -1.29 -71.08
CA GLN A 5 34.53 -0.98 -70.24
C GLN A 5 34.98 -1.04 -68.78
N CYS A 6 35.16 0.12 -68.16
CA CYS A 6 35.31 0.23 -66.72
C CYS A 6 33.91 0.03 -66.10
N VAL A 7 33.61 -1.18 -65.63
CA VAL A 7 32.41 -1.41 -64.82
C VAL A 7 32.68 -0.77 -63.46
N ALA A 8 32.19 0.45 -63.27
CA ALA A 8 32.15 1.09 -61.97
C ALA A 8 31.11 0.37 -61.10
N LEU A 9 31.51 -0.73 -60.47
CA LEU A 9 30.67 -1.44 -59.50
C LEU A 9 30.51 -0.52 -58.28
N SER A 10 29.30 0.00 -58.08
CA SER A 10 28.94 0.86 -56.95
C SER A 10 28.79 0.03 -55.67
N TYR A 11 29.90 -0.55 -55.22
CA TYR A 11 30.00 -1.41 -54.04
C TYR A 11 29.68 -0.67 -52.73
N GLN A 12 29.92 0.64 -52.65
CA GLN A 12 29.68 1.47 -51.47
C GLN A 12 28.55 2.47 -51.77
N ARG A 13 27.40 2.30 -51.10
CA ARG A 13 26.19 3.14 -51.33
C ARG A 13 25.93 4.20 -50.25
N GLY A 14 26.77 4.29 -49.23
CA GLY A 14 26.65 5.30 -48.17
C GLY A 14 28.00 5.64 -47.54
N SER A 15 27.95 6.26 -46.36
CA SER A 15 29.17 6.63 -45.63
C SER A 15 29.93 5.40 -45.12
N TRP A 16 31.19 5.62 -44.73
CA TRP A 16 32.09 4.55 -44.34
C TRP A 16 31.82 4.01 -42.92
N ALA A 17 31.31 4.85 -42.02
CA ALA A 17 31.08 4.51 -40.61
C ALA A 17 30.06 3.37 -40.42
N PRO A 18 30.28 2.40 -39.51
CA PRO A 18 29.42 1.22 -39.34
C PRO A 18 27.94 1.56 -39.09
N GLY A 19 27.64 2.70 -38.45
CA GLY A 19 26.28 3.17 -38.20
C GLY A 19 25.50 3.66 -39.44
N SER A 20 26.11 3.68 -40.62
CA SER A 20 25.42 4.09 -41.85
C SER A 20 24.43 3.00 -42.32
N LYS A 21 23.20 3.41 -42.68
CA LYS A 21 22.13 2.48 -43.08
C LYS A 21 22.37 1.75 -44.42
N HIS A 22 23.14 2.33 -45.35
CA HIS A 22 23.28 1.80 -46.71
C HIS A 22 24.29 0.63 -46.79
N GLN A 23 24.09 -0.21 -47.81
CA GLN A 23 24.93 -1.38 -48.10
C GLN A 23 26.38 -1.00 -48.40
N LYS A 24 27.29 -1.88 -47.95
CA LYS A 24 28.74 -1.82 -48.12
C LYS A 24 29.26 -3.16 -48.59
N HIS A 25 30.47 -3.19 -49.13
CA HIS A 25 31.13 -4.42 -49.56
C HIS A 25 32.47 -4.61 -48.83
N MET A 26 32.76 -5.85 -48.41
CA MET A 26 33.95 -6.18 -47.61
C MET A 26 35.27 -5.83 -48.32
N SER A 27 35.31 -5.87 -49.66
CA SER A 27 36.51 -5.48 -50.42
C SER A 27 36.78 -3.97 -50.44
N LEU A 28 35.75 -3.13 -50.28
CA LEU A 28 35.92 -1.68 -50.23
C LEU A 28 36.01 -1.18 -48.80
N ASN A 29 35.13 -1.66 -47.91
CA ASN A 29 35.03 -1.19 -46.54
C ASN A 29 35.03 -2.39 -45.58
N PRO A 30 36.20 -2.96 -45.30
CA PRO A 30 36.33 -4.05 -44.35
C PRO A 30 35.97 -3.57 -42.94
N THR A 31 35.02 -4.24 -42.31
CA THR A 31 34.56 -3.93 -40.94
C THR A 31 34.65 -5.17 -40.06
N MET A 32 35.00 -4.99 -38.79
CA MET A 32 34.94 -6.07 -37.80
C MET A 32 33.48 -6.50 -37.55
N TYR A 33 33.28 -7.69 -36.99
CA TYR A 33 31.95 -8.16 -36.62
C TYR A 33 31.40 -7.36 -35.42
N LEU A 34 30.48 -6.45 -35.71
CA LEU A 34 29.76 -5.67 -34.69
C LEU A 34 28.33 -6.20 -34.57
N TYR A 35 28.08 -7.12 -33.63
CA TYR A 35 26.76 -7.74 -33.45
C TYR A 35 25.66 -6.70 -33.20
N ARG A 36 25.88 -5.80 -32.24
CA ARG A 36 24.99 -4.68 -31.92
C ARG A 36 25.74 -3.61 -31.13
N PHE A 37 25.76 -2.38 -31.63
CA PHE A 37 26.44 -1.24 -31.03
C PHE A 37 25.49 -0.05 -30.89
N ALA A 38 25.89 0.95 -30.10
CA ALA A 38 25.09 2.17 -29.89
C ALA A 38 24.95 2.99 -31.18
N GLY A 39 23.78 3.60 -31.40
CA GLY A 39 23.53 4.47 -32.55
C GLY A 39 24.08 5.89 -32.34
N PRO A 40 23.97 6.77 -33.35
CA PRO A 40 24.47 8.14 -33.27
C PRO A 40 23.78 9.01 -32.20
N HIS A 41 22.58 8.63 -31.75
CA HIS A 41 21.81 9.33 -30.71
C HIS A 41 22.04 8.77 -29.29
N GLY A 42 22.98 7.83 -29.14
CA GLY A 42 23.28 7.17 -27.87
C GLY A 42 22.82 5.71 -27.79
N PRO A 43 23.03 5.07 -26.63
CA PRO A 43 22.71 3.66 -26.43
C PRO A 43 21.19 3.45 -26.30
N GLY A 44 20.61 2.68 -27.21
CA GLY A 44 19.19 2.29 -27.16
C GLY A 44 18.90 1.19 -26.13
N PRO A 45 17.61 0.88 -25.86
CA PRO A 45 17.21 -0.05 -24.80
C PRO A 45 17.79 -1.46 -24.98
N TYR A 46 17.93 -1.93 -26.22
CA TYR A 46 18.49 -3.24 -26.51
C TYR A 46 19.98 -3.37 -26.19
N VAL A 47 20.75 -2.28 -26.31
CA VAL A 47 22.17 -2.24 -25.97
C VAL A 47 22.32 -2.04 -24.45
N MET A 48 21.45 -1.21 -23.86
CA MET A 48 21.38 -1.05 -22.41
C MET A 48 20.97 -2.33 -21.67
N LYS A 49 20.14 -3.20 -22.28
CA LYS A 49 19.87 -4.55 -21.72
C LYS A 49 21.19 -5.28 -21.45
N TYR A 50 22.10 -5.33 -22.43
CA TYR A 50 23.41 -5.98 -22.25
C TYR A 50 24.29 -5.24 -21.25
N TRP A 51 24.27 -3.90 -21.24
CA TRP A 51 24.98 -3.14 -20.22
C TRP A 51 24.63 -3.59 -18.79
N TRP A 52 23.33 -3.76 -18.51
CA TRP A 52 22.84 -4.15 -17.19
C TRP A 52 22.94 -5.65 -16.90
N THR A 53 22.85 -6.52 -17.91
CA THR A 53 22.89 -7.99 -17.70
C THR A 53 24.28 -8.59 -17.87
N LEU A 54 25.06 -8.12 -18.86
CA LEU A 54 26.39 -8.61 -19.19
C LEU A 54 27.49 -7.75 -18.54
N GLY A 55 27.22 -6.48 -18.22
CA GLY A 55 28.18 -5.52 -17.67
C GLY A 55 28.91 -4.66 -18.72
N CYS A 56 28.71 -4.95 -20.01
CA CYS A 56 29.25 -4.19 -21.14
C CYS A 56 28.34 -4.36 -22.38
N PHE A 57 28.64 -3.62 -23.45
CA PHE A 57 27.94 -3.80 -24.73
C PHE A 57 28.36 -5.11 -25.42
N PRO A 58 27.47 -5.73 -26.21
CA PRO A 58 27.68 -7.09 -26.70
C PRO A 58 28.74 -7.19 -27.80
N THR A 59 29.33 -6.07 -28.26
CA THR A 59 30.48 -6.14 -29.16
C THR A 59 31.78 -6.46 -28.44
N GLY A 60 31.88 -6.16 -27.13
CA GLY A 60 33.10 -6.32 -26.33
C GLY A 60 34.19 -5.28 -26.63
N ILE A 61 33.99 -4.37 -27.58
CA ILE A 61 34.96 -3.33 -27.95
C ILE A 61 34.80 -2.10 -27.04
N GLU A 62 33.58 -1.77 -26.66
CA GLU A 62 33.31 -0.63 -25.78
C GLU A 62 33.82 -0.90 -24.36
N ARG A 63 34.55 0.07 -23.81
CA ARG A 63 35.06 -0.01 -22.43
C ARG A 63 33.94 0.35 -21.45
N PRO A 64 33.66 -0.48 -20.43
CA PRO A 64 32.62 -0.18 -19.47
C PRO A 64 33.02 1.02 -18.59
N PHE A 65 32.44 2.18 -18.88
CA PHE A 65 32.60 3.41 -18.10
C PHE A 65 31.36 3.67 -17.24
N ARG A 66 31.37 3.17 -16.00
CA ARG A 66 30.27 3.27 -15.01
C ARG A 66 30.54 4.30 -13.91
N LEU A 67 31.47 5.23 -14.13
CA LEU A 67 31.84 6.24 -13.13
C LEU A 67 30.62 7.05 -12.66
N PRO A 68 29.70 7.54 -13.52
CA PRO A 68 28.51 8.26 -13.05
C PRO A 68 27.61 7.41 -12.13
N GLU A 69 27.46 6.12 -12.42
CA GLU A 69 26.66 5.20 -11.59
C GLU A 69 27.32 4.97 -10.22
N PHE A 70 28.65 4.82 -10.19
CA PHE A 70 29.43 4.71 -8.96
C PHE A 70 29.31 5.96 -8.09
N LEU A 71 29.47 7.15 -8.69
CA LEU A 71 29.35 8.43 -7.97
C LEU A 71 27.92 8.68 -7.46
N ALA A 72 26.91 8.21 -8.20
CA ALA A 72 25.50 8.38 -7.82
C ALA A 72 25.03 7.41 -6.72
N SER A 73 25.71 6.27 -6.55
CA SER A 73 25.31 5.24 -5.59
C SER A 73 26.36 5.04 -4.50
N TYR A 74 27.48 4.41 -4.82
CA TYR A 74 28.52 4.02 -3.87
C TYR A 74 29.08 5.23 -3.12
N GLN A 75 29.37 6.34 -3.83
CA GLN A 75 29.87 7.54 -3.15
C GLN A 75 28.82 8.21 -2.26
N GLN A 76 27.54 8.20 -2.67
CA GLN A 76 26.46 8.81 -1.87
C GLN A 76 26.11 7.98 -0.62
N GLN A 77 26.21 6.65 -0.72
CA GLN A 77 25.94 5.73 0.38
C GLN A 77 27.12 5.60 1.35
N HIS A 78 28.33 5.92 0.90
CA HIS A 78 29.52 5.85 1.75
C HIS A 78 29.49 6.96 2.81
N VAL A 79 29.20 6.57 4.05
CA VAL A 79 29.32 7.40 5.24
C VAL A 79 30.40 6.78 6.13
N PRO A 80 31.46 7.52 6.51
CA PRO A 80 32.45 7.01 7.47
C PRO A 80 31.77 6.57 8.76
N ILE A 81 32.27 5.49 9.39
CA ILE A 81 31.62 4.88 10.55
C ILE A 81 31.44 5.88 11.70
N GLU A 82 32.42 6.76 11.91
CA GLU A 82 32.33 7.81 12.92
C GLU A 82 31.16 8.74 12.63
N VAL A 83 30.99 9.16 11.37
CA VAL A 83 29.88 10.02 10.98
C VAL A 83 28.55 9.27 11.14
N GLU A 84 28.48 8.00 10.76
CA GLU A 84 27.25 7.19 10.89
C GLU A 84 26.78 7.06 12.34
N GLU A 85 27.69 6.80 13.28
CA GLU A 85 27.39 6.73 14.71
C GLU A 85 26.84 8.06 15.23
N TRP A 86 27.50 9.17 14.90
CA TRP A 86 27.06 10.50 15.34
C TRP A 86 25.76 10.95 14.65
N LEU A 87 25.53 10.57 13.39
CA LEU A 87 24.30 10.94 12.66
C LEU A 87 23.04 10.45 13.36
N GLN A 88 23.10 9.29 14.03
CA GLN A 88 21.97 8.78 14.82
C GLN A 88 21.63 9.69 16.01
N CYS A 89 22.63 10.37 16.59
CA CYS A 89 22.43 11.33 17.67
C CYS A 89 21.86 12.68 17.21
N PHE A 90 22.05 13.03 15.93
CA PHE A 90 21.55 14.28 15.33
C PHE A 90 20.21 14.11 14.60
N VAL A 91 19.52 12.97 14.81
CA VAL A 91 18.14 12.80 14.36
C VAL A 91 17.27 13.86 15.04
N LYS A 92 16.52 14.61 14.23
CA LYS A 92 15.63 15.67 14.72
C LYS A 92 14.58 15.10 15.69
N ASN A 93 14.11 15.95 16.59
CA ASN A 93 13.09 15.57 17.54
C ASN A 93 11.78 15.19 16.80
N PRO A 94 11.29 13.95 16.93
CA PRO A 94 10.10 13.49 16.19
C PRO A 94 8.84 14.30 16.54
N TYR A 95 8.74 14.79 17.77
CA TYR A 95 7.62 15.65 18.18
C TYR A 95 7.63 17.00 17.46
N GLU A 96 8.80 17.63 17.33
CA GLU A 96 8.93 18.92 16.64
C GLU A 96 8.65 18.76 15.15
N GLU A 97 9.17 17.71 14.51
CA GLU A 97 8.88 17.43 13.10
C GLU A 97 7.38 17.18 12.87
N LEU A 98 6.72 16.45 13.77
CA LEU A 98 5.28 16.20 13.67
C LEU A 98 4.49 17.50 13.81
N LYS A 99 4.85 18.35 14.79
CA LYS A 99 4.19 19.64 15.02
C LYS A 99 4.40 20.62 13.86
N ASP A 100 5.58 20.64 13.27
CA ASP A 100 5.89 21.44 12.09
C ASP A 100 5.10 20.95 10.87
N ALA A 101 4.96 19.63 10.70
CA ALA A 101 4.18 19.03 9.62
C ALA A 101 2.68 19.36 9.75
N THR A 102 2.09 19.21 10.94
CA THR A 102 0.68 19.56 11.19
C THR A 102 0.42 21.05 11.01
N SER A 103 1.31 21.90 11.50
CA SER A 103 1.21 23.36 11.34
C SER A 103 1.33 23.79 9.87
N SER A 104 2.20 23.12 9.10
CA SER A 104 2.35 23.38 7.66
C SER A 104 1.13 22.91 6.86
N LEU A 105 0.58 21.74 7.20
CA LEU A 105 -0.67 21.24 6.61
C LEU A 105 -1.83 22.20 6.85
N LEU A 106 -1.96 22.72 8.08
CA LEU A 106 -3.02 23.65 8.44
C LEU A 106 -2.92 24.95 7.63
N LYS A 107 -1.72 25.53 7.50
CA LYS A 107 -1.47 26.69 6.63
C LYS A 107 -1.88 26.41 5.18
N CYS A 108 -1.51 25.25 4.64
CA CYS A 108 -1.93 24.87 3.29
C CYS A 108 -3.46 24.75 3.15
N LEU A 109 -4.17 24.22 4.15
CA LEU A 109 -5.64 24.12 4.12
C LEU A 109 -6.34 25.49 4.13
N GLU A 110 -5.76 26.47 4.81
CA GLU A 110 -6.25 27.86 4.87
C GLU A 110 -6.05 28.60 3.55
N GLU A 111 -4.90 28.39 2.88
CA GLU A 111 -4.55 29.07 1.63
C GLU A 111 -5.33 28.56 0.40
N VAL A 112 -5.87 27.34 0.44
CA VAL A 112 -6.57 26.76 -0.72
C VAL A 112 -7.89 27.50 -0.99
N PRO A 113 -8.16 27.97 -2.23
CA PRO A 113 -9.42 28.61 -2.55
C PRO A 113 -10.60 27.65 -2.42
N ILE A 114 -11.75 28.17 -1.96
CA ILE A 114 -13.01 27.42 -1.97
C ILE A 114 -13.42 27.18 -3.41
N ARG A 115 -13.87 25.95 -3.70
CA ARG A 115 -14.34 25.58 -5.03
C ARG A 115 -15.54 26.44 -5.43
N GLU A 116 -15.45 27.07 -6.59
CA GLU A 116 -16.58 27.81 -7.16
C GLU A 116 -17.67 26.84 -7.63
N ASN A 117 -18.90 27.11 -7.20
CA ASN A 117 -20.08 26.39 -7.62
C ASN A 117 -20.55 26.90 -8.99
N THR A 118 -20.18 26.17 -10.04
CA THR A 118 -20.54 26.47 -11.42
C THR A 118 -21.90 25.86 -11.79
N ARG A 119 -22.71 26.57 -12.57
CA ARG A 119 -23.97 26.04 -13.12
C ARG A 119 -23.71 25.36 -14.47
N GLY A 120 -24.25 24.15 -14.68
CA GLY A 120 -24.22 23.44 -15.96
C GLY A 120 -23.01 22.53 -16.21
N TYR A 121 -21.91 22.69 -15.47
CA TYR A 121 -20.76 21.79 -15.50
C TYR A 121 -20.14 21.64 -14.12
N ARG A 122 -19.33 20.59 -13.93
CA ARG A 122 -18.55 20.40 -12.70
C ARG A 122 -17.20 21.10 -12.87
N SER A 123 -16.92 22.08 -12.02
CA SER A 123 -15.61 22.75 -11.95
C SER A 123 -14.50 21.74 -11.64
N ILE A 124 -13.31 21.93 -12.21
CA ILE A 124 -12.14 21.08 -11.94
C ILE A 124 -11.70 21.32 -10.49
N GLU A 125 -11.40 20.24 -9.78
CA GLU A 125 -10.91 20.32 -8.40
C GLU A 125 -9.49 20.87 -8.34
N SER A 126 -9.25 21.76 -7.37
CA SER A 126 -7.94 22.35 -7.11
C SER A 126 -6.85 21.27 -7.01
N GLY A 127 -5.66 21.58 -7.53
CA GLY A 127 -4.48 20.76 -7.33
C GLY A 127 -4.06 20.76 -5.87
N VAL A 128 -3.54 19.63 -5.38
CA VAL A 128 -3.05 19.45 -4.00
C VAL A 128 -1.52 19.35 -3.95
N SER A 129 -0.81 19.95 -4.91
CA SER A 129 0.65 19.87 -4.99
C SER A 129 1.36 20.50 -3.79
N SER A 130 0.80 21.57 -3.21
CA SER A 130 1.32 22.22 -2.01
C SER A 130 1.30 21.31 -0.78
N PHE A 131 0.42 20.31 -0.74
CA PHE A 131 0.30 19.37 0.38
C PHE A 131 1.34 18.25 0.33
N ALA A 132 1.98 17.99 -0.81
CA ALA A 132 2.80 16.79 -0.99
C ALA A 132 3.96 16.69 0.02
N VAL A 133 4.65 17.81 0.30
CA VAL A 133 5.77 17.85 1.24
C VAL A 133 5.30 17.77 2.70
N PRO A 134 4.36 18.61 3.17
CA PRO A 134 3.85 18.51 4.55
C PRO A 134 3.17 17.16 4.83
N LEU A 135 2.45 16.61 3.85
CA LEU A 135 1.79 15.31 4.00
C LEU A 135 2.81 14.19 4.12
N ALA A 136 3.86 14.16 3.29
CA ALA A 136 4.91 13.14 3.39
C ALA A 136 5.64 13.19 4.74
N GLN A 137 5.81 14.38 5.34
CA GLN A 137 6.36 14.52 6.69
C GLN A 137 5.41 13.97 7.76
N PHE A 138 4.13 14.31 7.68
CA PHE A 138 3.09 13.79 8.58
C PHE A 138 2.99 12.26 8.49
N GLU A 139 2.96 11.71 7.27
CA GLU A 139 2.93 10.27 7.01
C GLU A 139 4.15 9.55 7.61
N ARG A 140 5.34 10.12 7.44
CA ARG A 140 6.59 9.57 7.97
C ARG A 140 6.62 9.54 9.49
N GLN A 141 6.16 10.61 10.15
CA GLN A 141 6.21 10.72 11.61
C GLN A 141 5.17 9.84 12.31
N LEU A 142 4.00 9.63 11.70
CA LEU A 142 2.95 8.77 12.28
C LEU A 142 2.94 7.34 11.72
N ASN A 143 3.76 7.05 10.71
CA ASN A 143 3.78 5.78 9.98
C ASN A 143 2.39 5.40 9.41
N VAL A 144 1.66 6.41 8.91
CA VAL A 144 0.36 6.25 8.25
C VAL A 144 0.48 6.76 6.82
N ARG A 145 -0.18 6.12 5.87
CA ARG A 145 -0.22 6.57 4.48
C ARG A 145 -1.58 7.21 4.17
N VAL A 146 -1.58 8.48 3.79
CA VAL A 146 -2.75 9.27 3.42
C VAL A 146 -2.72 9.55 1.91
N PRO A 147 -3.60 8.94 1.12
CA PRO A 147 -3.64 9.19 -0.32
C PRO A 147 -3.90 10.67 -0.63
N SER A 148 -3.17 11.22 -1.60
CA SER A 148 -3.41 12.60 -2.08
C SER A 148 -4.84 12.79 -2.63
N LEU A 149 -5.46 11.72 -3.13
CA LEU A 149 -6.85 11.69 -3.55
C LEU A 149 -7.83 11.95 -2.38
N ALA A 150 -7.50 11.47 -1.18
CA ALA A 150 -8.28 11.69 0.04
C ALA A 150 -8.33 13.19 0.39
N VAL A 151 -7.15 13.84 0.39
CA VAL A 151 -7.01 15.27 0.64
C VAL A 151 -7.79 16.07 -0.40
N ARG A 152 -7.64 15.71 -1.68
CA ARG A 152 -8.37 16.38 -2.77
C ARG A 152 -9.89 16.24 -2.63
N ALA A 153 -10.37 15.06 -2.24
CA ALA A 153 -11.79 14.80 -2.03
C ALA A 153 -12.35 15.58 -0.84
N ALA A 154 -11.61 15.61 0.28
CA ALA A 154 -11.98 16.37 1.47
C ALA A 154 -12.06 17.87 1.16
N LEU A 155 -11.10 18.43 0.41
CA LEU A 155 -11.12 19.82 -0.04
C LEU A 155 -12.25 20.14 -1.03
N GLY A 156 -12.66 19.15 -1.83
CA GLY A 156 -13.72 19.30 -2.83
C GLY A 156 -15.13 19.33 -2.23
N SER A 157 -15.32 18.81 -1.02
CA SER A 157 -16.59 18.80 -0.30
C SER A 157 -16.58 19.85 0.83
N PRO A 158 -17.51 20.82 0.86
CA PRO A 158 -17.48 21.88 1.87
C PRO A 158 -17.62 21.32 3.29
N ALA A 159 -18.44 20.30 3.49
CA ALA A 159 -18.66 19.69 4.81
C ALA A 159 -17.41 18.93 5.31
N LEU A 160 -16.72 18.20 4.43
CA LEU A 160 -15.49 17.50 4.80
C LEU A 160 -14.32 18.46 4.97
N ARG A 161 -14.28 19.54 4.20
CA ARG A 161 -13.24 20.54 4.31
C ARG A 161 -13.24 21.20 5.68
N GLU A 162 -14.41 21.62 6.16
CA GLU A 162 -14.51 22.25 7.47
C GLU A 162 -14.21 21.24 8.59
N ARG A 163 -14.76 20.01 8.51
CA ARG A 163 -14.41 18.95 9.45
C ARG A 163 -12.91 18.64 9.47
N LEU A 164 -12.27 18.59 8.31
CA LEU A 164 -10.83 18.33 8.19
C LEU A 164 -9.99 19.43 8.86
N LYS A 165 -10.40 20.70 8.70
CA LYS A 165 -9.73 21.83 9.36
C LYS A 165 -9.90 21.73 10.87
N ASP A 166 -11.11 21.48 11.34
CA ASP A 166 -11.42 21.35 12.77
C ASP A 166 -10.64 20.19 13.39
N ASP A 167 -10.68 19.00 12.78
CA ASP A 167 -9.96 17.81 13.24
C ASP A 167 -8.45 18.04 13.30
N LEU A 168 -7.87 18.69 12.28
CA LEU A 168 -6.43 18.98 12.23
C LEU A 168 -6.03 20.05 13.26
N PHE A 169 -6.85 21.07 13.44
CA PHE A 169 -6.63 22.12 14.43
C PHE A 169 -6.69 21.54 15.85
N GLU A 170 -7.75 20.77 16.17
CA GLU A 170 -7.90 20.10 17.46
C GLU A 170 -6.75 19.14 17.73
N TYR A 171 -6.29 18.38 16.73
CA TYR A 171 -5.14 17.49 16.87
C TYR A 171 -3.86 18.29 17.17
N ASN A 172 -3.63 19.40 16.47
CA ASN A 172 -2.46 20.26 16.67
C ASN A 172 -2.44 20.92 18.07
N GLU A 173 -3.59 21.34 18.57
CA GLU A 173 -3.73 21.83 19.95
C GLU A 173 -3.44 20.72 20.97
N SER A 174 -3.93 19.52 20.73
CA SER A 174 -3.73 18.37 21.62
C SER A 174 -2.27 17.93 21.67
N LEU A 175 -1.60 17.92 20.51
CA LEU A 175 -0.15 17.72 20.43
C LEU A 175 0.60 18.78 21.22
N SER A 176 0.19 20.05 21.12
CA SER A 176 0.84 21.15 21.84
C SER A 176 0.63 21.09 23.35
N ALA A 177 -0.53 20.59 23.82
CA ALA A 177 -0.85 20.47 25.24
C ALA A 177 -0.20 19.24 25.89
N CYS A 178 -0.28 18.08 25.23
CA CYS A 178 0.03 16.78 25.85
C CYS A 178 1.26 16.08 25.25
N GLY A 179 1.85 16.63 24.18
CA GLY A 179 2.83 15.91 23.37
C GLY A 179 2.18 14.84 22.50
N SER A 180 2.99 13.95 21.91
CA SER A 180 2.50 12.85 21.07
C SER A 180 2.38 11.56 21.87
N THR A 181 1.15 11.11 22.15
CA THR A 181 0.89 9.87 22.89
C THR A 181 1.38 8.61 22.17
N PRO A 182 1.23 8.46 20.83
CA PRO A 182 1.79 7.31 20.12
C PRO A 182 3.30 7.13 20.35
N HIS A 183 4.07 8.22 20.30
CA HIS A 183 5.50 8.18 20.58
C HIS A 183 5.80 7.81 22.04
N ARG A 184 5.00 8.28 22.99
CA ARG A 184 5.13 7.91 24.41
C ARG A 184 4.84 6.43 24.64
N ARG A 185 3.83 5.85 23.99
CA ARG A 185 3.53 4.42 24.06
C ARG A 185 4.66 3.58 23.49
N LEU A 186 5.17 3.93 22.30
CA LEU A 186 6.30 3.24 21.68
C LEU A 186 7.56 3.32 22.54
N ALA A 187 7.87 4.51 23.10
CA ALA A 187 9.00 4.67 24.01
C ALA A 187 8.86 3.79 25.25
N ARG A 188 7.66 3.74 25.86
CA ARG A 188 7.38 2.89 27.02
C ARG A 188 7.57 1.41 26.69
N LEU A 189 7.02 0.92 25.58
CA LEU A 189 7.22 -0.47 25.15
C LEU A 189 8.72 -0.79 24.96
N ALA A 190 9.48 0.10 24.33
CA ALA A 190 10.91 -0.07 24.16
C ALA A 190 11.71 -0.05 25.48
N PHE A 191 11.27 0.75 26.46
CA PHE A 191 11.87 0.73 27.81
C PHE A 191 11.52 -0.56 28.55
N ASP A 192 10.27 -1.03 28.50
CA ASP A 192 9.82 -2.26 29.14
C ASP A 192 10.52 -3.50 28.54
N GLU A 193 10.73 -3.54 27.23
CA GLU A 193 11.54 -4.58 26.56
C GLU A 193 13.00 -4.57 27.02
N ARG A 194 13.61 -3.38 27.19
CA ARG A 194 14.99 -3.28 27.68
C ARG A 194 15.13 -3.70 29.14
N LEU A 195 14.11 -3.46 29.97
CA LEU A 195 14.10 -3.86 31.39
C LEU A 195 13.88 -5.36 31.58
N THR A 196 13.22 -6.04 30.63
CA THR A 196 12.97 -7.49 30.68
C THR A 196 14.12 -8.34 30.15
N LEU A 197 15.16 -7.73 29.55
CA LEU A 197 16.36 -8.46 29.12
C LEU A 197 17.12 -9.03 30.34
N PRO A 198 17.42 -10.34 30.36
CA PRO A 198 18.21 -10.95 31.41
C PRO A 198 19.65 -10.41 31.35
N GLY A 199 19.93 -9.42 32.18
CA GLY A 199 21.16 -8.63 32.13
C GLY A 199 20.98 -7.17 32.54
N ALA A 200 19.73 -6.70 32.68
CA ALA A 200 19.43 -5.43 33.34
C ALA A 200 19.89 -5.52 34.80
N ILE A 201 20.95 -4.79 35.09
CA ILE A 201 21.62 -4.72 36.37
C ILE A 201 20.59 -4.40 37.44
N ASN A 202 20.46 -5.30 38.42
CA ASN A 202 19.86 -5.01 39.73
C ASN A 202 20.73 -3.96 40.43
N ASN A 203 20.68 -2.71 39.98
CA ASN A 203 21.12 -1.55 40.75
C ASN A 203 19.90 -1.01 41.49
N SER A 204 19.30 -1.85 42.34
CA SER A 204 18.21 -1.46 43.24
C SER A 204 18.69 -1.01 44.61
N ASP A 205 20.01 -0.87 44.82
CA ASP A 205 20.58 -0.72 46.17
C ASP A 205 20.94 0.71 46.61
N ASP A 206 20.64 1.79 45.86
CA ASP A 206 21.03 3.16 46.29
C ASP A 206 20.02 4.29 46.04
N SER A 207 18.75 3.99 45.72
CA SER A 207 17.75 5.05 45.44
C SER A 207 17.05 5.62 46.68
N GLU A 208 17.37 5.17 47.91
CA GLU A 208 16.72 5.66 49.13
C GLU A 208 17.15 7.08 49.56
N ASN A 209 18.23 7.65 49.00
CA ASN A 209 18.77 8.94 49.44
C ASN A 209 18.47 10.16 48.54
N LEU A 210 17.55 10.03 47.59
CA LEU A 210 17.04 11.16 46.79
C LEU A 210 15.52 11.35 46.97
N ARG A 211 15.01 11.24 48.20
CA ARG A 211 13.63 11.63 48.53
C ARG A 211 13.49 13.15 48.64
N GLY A 212 13.56 13.85 47.50
CA GLY A 212 12.79 15.07 47.36
C GLY A 212 11.31 14.70 47.45
N ARG A 213 10.56 15.29 48.39
CA ARG A 213 9.11 15.10 48.49
C ARG A 213 8.41 15.71 47.27
N ILE A 214 8.39 14.99 46.16
CA ILE A 214 7.47 15.29 45.06
C ILE A 214 6.06 15.03 45.62
N SER A 215 5.18 16.03 45.56
CA SER A 215 3.80 15.85 46.02
C SER A 215 3.13 14.73 45.22
N LEU A 216 2.28 13.92 45.85
CA LEU A 216 1.53 12.84 45.19
C LEU A 216 0.88 13.29 43.85
N PRO A 217 0.19 14.45 43.77
CA PRO A 217 -0.34 14.92 42.49
C PRO A 217 0.74 15.25 41.45
N MET A 218 1.92 15.72 41.87
CA MET A 218 3.03 15.97 40.96
C MET A 218 3.68 14.65 40.48
N SER A 219 3.73 13.64 41.34
CA SER A 219 4.14 12.28 40.97
C SER A 219 3.16 11.66 39.97
N GLU A 220 1.85 11.83 40.17
CA GLU A 220 0.81 11.33 39.27
C GLU A 220 0.79 12.10 37.93
N THR A 221 1.05 13.41 37.93
CA THR A 221 1.15 14.17 36.67
C THR A 221 2.42 13.82 35.90
N ILE A 222 3.58 13.72 36.57
CA ILE A 222 4.81 13.26 35.92
C ILE A 222 4.65 11.81 35.44
N GLY A 223 4.03 10.95 36.25
CA GLY A 223 3.75 9.56 35.93
C GLY A 223 2.77 9.39 34.77
N SER A 224 1.73 10.22 34.66
CA SER A 224 0.79 10.19 33.53
C SER A 224 1.37 10.82 32.26
N TYR A 225 2.31 11.77 32.40
CA TYR A 225 3.09 12.27 31.26
C TYR A 225 4.09 11.23 30.75
N ALA A 226 4.81 10.55 31.64
CA ALA A 226 5.82 9.56 31.29
C ALA A 226 5.22 8.20 30.89
N SER A 227 4.08 7.85 31.46
CA SER A 227 3.45 6.55 31.32
C SER A 227 2.00 6.79 30.85
N PRO A 228 1.71 6.65 29.54
CA PRO A 228 0.39 6.93 29.00
C PRO A 228 -0.64 5.99 29.64
N ASN A 229 -1.87 6.51 29.79
CA ASN A 229 -3.02 5.72 30.23
C ASN A 229 -3.20 4.51 29.28
N PRO A 230 -3.50 3.29 29.77
CA PRO A 230 -3.87 2.18 28.89
C PRO A 230 -4.96 2.56 27.88
N ASN A 231 -5.91 3.40 28.30
CA ASN A 231 -7.01 3.90 27.46
C ASN A 231 -6.54 4.91 26.40
N THR A 232 -7.33 5.07 25.35
CA THR A 232 -7.04 5.99 24.24
C THR A 232 -7.00 7.43 24.74
N SER A 233 -5.93 8.17 24.43
CA SER A 233 -5.78 9.58 24.83
C SER A 233 -6.56 10.52 23.91
N ASP A 234 -6.65 11.81 24.28
CA ASP A 234 -7.39 12.81 23.50
C ASP A 234 -6.75 13.10 22.12
N ASP A 235 -5.42 13.18 22.04
CA ASP A 235 -4.71 13.34 20.77
C ASP A 235 -4.88 12.12 19.86
N GLU A 236 -4.89 10.90 20.40
CA GLU A 236 -5.19 9.67 19.66
C GLU A 236 -6.63 9.68 19.13
N LYS A 237 -7.61 10.08 19.95
CA LYS A 237 -9.02 10.21 19.52
C LYS A 237 -9.16 11.17 18.35
N LYS A 238 -8.51 12.33 18.43
CA LYS A 238 -8.53 13.36 17.38
C LYS A 238 -7.78 12.90 16.13
N LEU A 239 -6.67 12.18 16.27
CA LEU A 239 -5.98 11.56 15.15
C LEU A 239 -6.85 10.52 14.43
N ILE A 240 -7.54 9.65 15.17
CA ILE A 240 -8.45 8.65 14.59
C ILE A 240 -9.60 9.33 13.84
N ARG A 241 -10.15 10.43 14.39
CA ARG A 241 -11.17 11.23 13.70
C ARG A 241 -10.64 11.83 12.40
N LEU A 242 -9.47 12.46 12.44
CA LEU A 242 -8.79 13.02 11.27
C LEU A 242 -8.59 11.95 10.17
N LEU A 243 -8.09 10.77 10.56
CA LEU A 243 -7.91 9.63 9.67
C LEU A 243 -9.26 9.13 9.12
N THR A 244 -10.30 9.07 9.95
CA THR A 244 -11.65 8.73 9.50
C THR A 244 -12.17 9.72 8.45
N THR A 245 -11.93 11.03 8.63
CA THR A 245 -12.27 12.08 7.67
C THR A 245 -11.54 11.88 6.33
N PHE A 246 -10.25 11.51 6.35
CA PHE A 246 -9.54 11.15 5.11
C PHE A 246 -10.12 9.88 4.45
N SER A 247 -10.48 8.87 5.24
CA SER A 247 -11.09 7.64 4.71
C SER A 247 -12.44 7.91 4.02
N GLU A 248 -13.23 8.83 4.57
CA GLU A 248 -14.49 9.28 3.95
C GLU A 248 -14.21 9.98 2.62
N GLY A 249 -13.16 10.81 2.56
CA GLY A 249 -12.67 11.40 1.32
C GLY A 249 -12.29 10.35 0.26
N CYS A 250 -11.57 9.29 0.64
CA CYS A 250 -11.25 8.18 -0.24
C CYS A 250 -12.52 7.48 -0.77
N ALA A 251 -13.47 7.18 0.12
CA ALA A 251 -14.72 6.52 -0.24
C ALA A 251 -15.56 7.37 -1.24
N LEU A 252 -15.57 8.70 -1.09
CA LEU A 252 -16.24 9.60 -2.04
C LEU A 252 -15.65 9.55 -3.45
N LYS A 253 -14.38 9.18 -3.59
CA LYS A 253 -13.69 9.01 -4.88
C LYS A 253 -13.66 7.57 -5.37
N GLU A 254 -14.43 6.69 -4.73
CA GLU A 254 -14.49 5.25 -5.02
C GLU A 254 -13.14 4.54 -4.83
N ASP A 255 -12.20 5.13 -4.08
CA ASP A 255 -10.92 4.51 -3.70
C ASP A 255 -11.05 3.77 -2.36
N TYR A 256 -11.82 2.68 -2.40
CA TYR A 256 -12.18 1.91 -1.20
C TYR A 256 -11.00 1.15 -0.59
N GLU A 257 -10.00 0.79 -1.40
CA GLU A 257 -8.82 0.06 -0.94
C GLU A 257 -7.94 0.95 -0.05
N SER A 258 -7.72 2.19 -0.49
CA SER A 258 -7.01 3.16 0.35
C SER A 258 -7.82 3.57 1.59
N ALA A 259 -9.15 3.71 1.47
CA ALA A 259 -10.02 3.97 2.63
C ALA A 259 -9.89 2.85 3.69
N PHE A 260 -9.92 1.59 3.24
CA PHE A 260 -9.74 0.42 4.10
C PHE A 260 -8.36 0.38 4.75
N SER A 261 -7.29 0.62 3.99
CA SER A 261 -5.91 0.63 4.50
C SER A 261 -5.70 1.72 5.56
N LEU A 262 -6.27 2.91 5.33
CA LEU A 262 -6.15 4.03 6.25
C LEU A 262 -6.90 3.74 7.58
N LEU A 263 -8.11 3.19 7.51
CA LEU A 263 -8.86 2.79 8.71
C LEU A 263 -8.24 1.59 9.44
N SER A 264 -7.63 0.67 8.71
CA SER A 264 -6.91 -0.46 9.30
C SER A 264 -5.64 0.01 10.02
N SER A 265 -4.89 0.95 9.44
CA SER A 265 -3.72 1.53 10.12
C SER A 265 -4.12 2.39 11.33
N SER A 266 -5.30 3.03 11.31
CA SER A 266 -5.77 3.83 12.45
C SER A 266 -6.07 3.00 13.71
N LEU A 267 -6.32 1.69 13.57
CA LEU A 267 -6.49 0.78 14.73
C LEU A 267 -5.26 0.74 15.64
N SER A 268 -4.06 1.08 15.13
CA SER A 268 -2.85 1.14 15.94
C SER A 268 -2.85 2.26 17.00
N PHE A 269 -3.76 3.24 16.87
CA PHE A 269 -3.92 4.36 17.80
C PHE A 269 -5.12 4.21 18.73
N SER A 270 -5.95 3.18 18.54
CA SER A 270 -7.14 2.94 19.33
C SER A 270 -6.86 1.86 20.38
N HIS A 271 -7.22 2.17 21.62
CA HIS A 271 -6.94 1.33 22.80
C HIS A 271 -8.15 1.23 23.74
N ASP A 272 -9.28 1.84 23.36
CA ASP A 272 -10.57 1.73 24.06
C ASP A 272 -11.47 0.83 23.23
N ASP A 273 -12.10 -0.20 23.84
CA ASP A 273 -13.03 -1.11 23.16
C ASP A 273 -14.10 -0.37 22.34
N ASP A 274 -14.59 0.75 22.89
CA ASP A 274 -15.60 1.61 22.28
C ASP A 274 -15.12 2.27 20.97
N ILE A 275 -13.86 2.69 20.93
CA ILE A 275 -13.27 3.33 19.76
C ILE A 275 -12.87 2.26 18.75
N ASP A 276 -12.27 1.17 19.23
CA ASP A 276 -11.92 0.01 18.42
C ASP A 276 -13.16 -0.51 17.67
N ALA A 277 -14.30 -0.64 18.35
CA ALA A 277 -15.56 -1.05 17.73
C ALA A 277 -15.97 -0.13 16.57
N VAL A 278 -15.87 1.19 16.76
CA VAL A 278 -16.19 2.18 15.72
C VAL A 278 -15.22 2.09 14.54
N VAL A 279 -13.91 2.01 14.80
CA VAL A 279 -12.88 1.92 13.76
C VAL A 279 -13.03 0.61 12.98
N HIS A 280 -13.25 -0.53 13.65
CA HIS A 280 -13.56 -1.82 13.03
C HIS A 280 -14.83 -1.73 12.18
N SER A 281 -15.89 -1.07 12.64
CA SER A 281 -17.11 -0.89 11.85
C SER A 281 -16.87 -0.06 10.58
N ASN A 282 -16.05 1.00 10.66
CA ASN A 282 -15.71 1.80 9.50
C ASN A 282 -14.83 1.02 8.51
N ALA A 283 -13.83 0.28 9.01
CA ALA A 283 -12.96 -0.56 8.19
C ALA A 283 -13.77 -1.65 7.47
N SER A 284 -14.71 -2.28 8.18
CA SER A 284 -15.62 -3.27 7.59
C SER A 284 -16.47 -2.67 6.46
N ALA A 285 -17.04 -1.48 6.68
CA ALA A 285 -17.80 -0.77 5.64
C ALA A 285 -16.95 -0.46 4.39
N ALA A 286 -15.73 0.04 4.58
CA ALA A 286 -14.80 0.29 3.47
C ALA A 286 -14.43 -1.01 2.72
N ALA A 287 -14.17 -2.10 3.45
CA ALA A 287 -13.87 -3.41 2.88
C ALA A 287 -15.04 -3.98 2.06
N ILE A 288 -16.29 -3.81 2.51
CA ILE A 288 -17.48 -4.23 1.74
C ILE A 288 -17.55 -3.49 0.41
N LEU A 289 -17.36 -2.17 0.41
CA LEU A 289 -17.38 -1.34 -0.80
C LEU A 289 -16.23 -1.71 -1.76
N GLY A 290 -15.06 -2.05 -1.22
CA GLY A 290 -13.91 -2.56 -1.96
C GLY A 290 -14.04 -4.02 -2.44
N GLY A 291 -15.09 -4.73 -2.01
CA GLY A 291 -15.31 -6.15 -2.29
C GLY A 291 -14.29 -7.09 -1.63
N LEU A 292 -13.72 -6.69 -0.50
CA LEU A 292 -12.82 -7.47 0.37
C LEU A 292 -13.64 -8.16 1.48
N TYR A 293 -14.49 -9.11 1.08
CA TYR A 293 -15.54 -9.61 1.98
C TYR A 293 -15.03 -10.40 3.20
N LYS A 294 -13.86 -11.04 3.09
CA LYS A 294 -13.25 -11.75 4.23
C LYS A 294 -12.74 -10.78 5.30
N ASP A 295 -12.10 -9.70 4.88
CA ASP A 295 -11.63 -8.64 5.79
C ASP A 295 -12.83 -7.91 6.40
N ALA A 296 -13.85 -7.61 5.58
CA ALA A 296 -15.10 -7.04 6.06
C ALA A 296 -15.76 -7.90 7.15
N GLU A 297 -15.82 -9.23 6.95
CA GLU A 297 -16.35 -10.17 7.94
C GLU A 297 -15.53 -10.13 9.24
N PHE A 298 -14.20 -10.15 9.14
CA PHE A 298 -13.32 -10.07 10.30
C PHE A 298 -13.57 -8.80 11.11
N HIS A 299 -13.53 -7.62 10.47
CA HIS A 299 -13.72 -6.35 11.15
C HIS A 299 -15.16 -6.19 11.66
N GLY A 300 -16.18 -6.65 10.92
CA GLY A 300 -17.58 -6.61 11.37
C GLY A 300 -17.80 -7.47 12.61
N ARG A 301 -17.20 -8.66 12.65
CA ARG A 301 -17.23 -9.54 13.83
C ARG A 301 -16.50 -8.91 15.02
N GLN A 302 -15.33 -8.30 14.82
CA GLN A 302 -14.61 -7.61 15.91
C GLN A 302 -15.44 -6.46 16.49
N ALA A 303 -16.04 -5.63 15.64
CA ALA A 303 -16.95 -4.59 16.11
C ALA A 303 -18.12 -5.16 16.93
N ALA A 304 -18.73 -6.26 16.48
CA ALA A 304 -19.82 -6.93 17.21
C ALA A 304 -19.39 -7.57 18.54
N LEU A 305 -18.14 -8.00 18.67
CA LEU A 305 -17.58 -8.55 19.92
C LEU A 305 -17.23 -7.45 20.93
N LEU A 306 -16.78 -6.30 20.42
CA LEU A 306 -16.36 -5.16 21.23
C LEU A 306 -17.52 -4.27 21.67
N GLU A 307 -18.65 -4.26 20.95
CA GLU A 307 -19.86 -3.56 21.37
C GLU A 307 -20.47 -4.24 22.60
N PRO A 308 -20.27 -3.74 23.84
CA PRO A 308 -20.89 -4.32 25.02
C PRO A 308 -22.37 -3.95 24.99
N GLN A 309 -23.20 -4.83 25.57
CA GLN A 309 -24.66 -4.74 25.74
C GLN A 309 -25.27 -3.36 25.51
N ALA A 310 -26.40 -3.30 24.78
CA ALA A 310 -27.15 -2.09 24.43
C ALA A 310 -27.07 -0.98 25.50
N VAL A 311 -26.08 -0.09 25.37
CA VAL A 311 -26.01 1.10 26.22
C VAL A 311 -27.10 2.03 25.69
N PRO A 312 -28.13 2.37 26.48
CA PRO A 312 -29.28 3.12 25.98
C PRO A 312 -28.93 4.51 25.44
N SER A 313 -27.74 5.04 25.75
CA SER A 313 -27.24 6.30 25.19
C SER A 313 -26.73 6.19 23.75
N ARG A 314 -26.44 4.99 23.25
CA ARG A 314 -25.90 4.79 21.90
C ARG A 314 -27.00 4.46 20.90
N LYS A 315 -27.37 5.45 20.09
CA LYS A 315 -28.26 5.26 18.93
C LYS A 315 -27.69 4.30 17.86
N SER A 316 -26.40 3.97 17.92
CA SER A 316 -25.65 3.26 16.87
C SER A 316 -25.24 1.83 17.22
N GLY A 317 -25.75 1.24 18.30
CA GLY A 317 -25.45 -0.16 18.65
C GLY A 317 -25.99 -1.13 17.60
N GLY A 318 -25.27 -2.20 17.32
CA GLY A 318 -25.63 -3.24 16.35
C GLY A 318 -24.95 -3.08 14.97
N ARG A 319 -24.18 -2.01 14.74
CA ARG A 319 -23.51 -1.77 13.45
C ARG A 319 -22.52 -2.88 13.09
N GLY A 320 -21.80 -3.44 14.07
CA GLY A 320 -20.94 -4.59 13.84
C GLY A 320 -21.69 -5.80 13.25
N TYR A 321 -22.86 -6.14 13.81
CA TYR A 321 -23.71 -7.24 13.32
C TYR A 321 -24.25 -6.99 11.92
N VAL A 322 -24.69 -5.76 11.62
CA VAL A 322 -25.13 -5.31 10.28
C VAL A 322 -24.04 -5.56 9.25
N LEU A 323 -22.82 -5.10 9.53
CA LEU A 323 -21.70 -5.20 8.60
C LEU A 323 -21.18 -6.64 8.48
N TRP A 324 -21.19 -7.40 9.57
CA TRP A 324 -20.84 -8.82 9.53
C TRP A 324 -21.83 -9.61 8.66
N ALA A 325 -23.13 -9.44 8.89
CA ALA A 325 -24.17 -10.13 8.12
C ALA A 325 -24.11 -9.76 6.63
N THR A 326 -23.93 -8.48 6.30
CA THR A 326 -23.80 -8.03 4.91
C THR A 326 -22.56 -8.62 4.23
N ALA A 327 -21.40 -8.63 4.90
CA ALA A 327 -20.20 -9.28 4.37
C ALA A 327 -20.43 -10.78 4.10
N THR A 328 -21.09 -11.51 5.01
CA THR A 328 -21.43 -12.93 4.80
C THR A 328 -22.44 -13.15 3.67
N ALA A 329 -23.39 -12.24 3.50
CA ALA A 329 -24.36 -12.29 2.40
C ALA A 329 -23.70 -12.03 1.03
N TYR A 330 -22.67 -11.18 0.98
CA TYR A 330 -21.85 -11.00 -0.22
C TYR A 330 -20.97 -12.21 -0.55
N GLN A 331 -20.59 -13.01 0.46
CA GLN A 331 -19.97 -14.32 0.27
C GLN A 331 -20.99 -15.43 -0.07
N GLU A 332 -22.27 -15.07 -0.18
CA GLU A 332 -23.41 -15.94 -0.53
C GLU A 332 -23.74 -17.03 0.50
N ASP A 333 -23.27 -16.87 1.74
CA ASP A 333 -23.70 -17.70 2.85
C ASP A 333 -24.92 -17.06 3.53
N PHE A 334 -26.06 -17.13 2.85
CA PHE A 334 -27.31 -16.49 3.27
C PHE A 334 -27.87 -17.09 4.58
N ASP A 335 -27.71 -18.38 4.80
CA ASP A 335 -28.13 -19.06 6.03
C ASP A 335 -27.31 -18.58 7.24
N ARG A 336 -26.00 -18.39 7.06
CA ARG A 336 -25.15 -17.81 8.09
C ARG A 336 -25.44 -16.33 8.30
N ALA A 337 -25.65 -15.56 7.22
CA ALA A 337 -26.02 -14.15 7.32
C ALA A 337 -27.31 -13.97 8.11
N SER A 338 -28.32 -14.80 7.87
CA SER A 338 -29.61 -14.75 8.59
C SER A 338 -29.43 -15.03 10.08
N ARG A 339 -28.66 -16.06 10.46
CA ARG A 339 -28.33 -16.36 11.86
C ARG A 339 -27.58 -15.23 12.57
N ILE A 340 -26.71 -14.51 11.85
CA ILE A 340 -25.99 -13.34 12.40
C ILE A 340 -26.96 -12.20 12.68
N VAL A 341 -27.91 -11.95 11.76
CA VAL A 341 -28.93 -10.90 11.93
C VAL A 341 -29.88 -11.24 13.08
N GLU A 342 -30.34 -12.49 13.18
CA GLU A 342 -31.16 -12.96 14.30
C GLU A 342 -30.47 -12.71 15.63
N LYS A 343 -29.21 -13.14 15.77
CA LYS A 343 -28.40 -12.86 16.96
C LYS A 343 -28.21 -11.36 17.21
N GLY A 344 -28.04 -10.56 16.16
CA GLY A 344 -27.94 -9.11 16.28
C GLY A 344 -29.24 -8.48 16.80
N LEU A 345 -30.39 -8.95 16.34
CA LEU A 345 -31.72 -8.48 16.76
C LEU A 345 -32.08 -8.93 18.17
N GLU A 346 -31.58 -10.09 18.62
CA GLU A 346 -31.70 -10.51 20.03
C GLU A 346 -30.99 -9.53 20.97
N VAL A 347 -29.83 -9.00 20.55
CA VAL A 347 -29.06 -8.04 21.35
C VAL A 347 -29.54 -6.60 21.18
N PHE A 348 -29.97 -6.22 19.96
CA PHE A 348 -30.40 -4.88 19.58
C PHE A 348 -31.75 -4.90 18.86
N PRO A 349 -32.87 -5.14 19.58
CA PRO A 349 -34.19 -5.34 18.98
C PRO A 349 -34.76 -4.12 18.25
N ASP A 350 -34.30 -2.91 18.61
CA ASP A 350 -34.77 -1.65 18.04
C ASP A 350 -33.91 -1.13 16.87
N ASN A 351 -32.84 -1.84 16.50
CA ASN A 351 -31.96 -1.40 15.41
C ASN A 351 -32.67 -1.55 14.04
N THR A 352 -32.85 -0.41 13.35
CA THR A 352 -33.52 -0.33 12.04
C THR A 352 -32.71 -0.95 10.91
N ASP A 353 -31.39 -0.88 10.98
CA ASP A 353 -30.50 -1.40 9.94
C ASP A 353 -30.48 -2.93 9.95
N LEU A 354 -30.51 -3.56 11.13
CA LEU A 354 -30.64 -5.01 11.27
C LEU A 354 -31.97 -5.52 10.71
N LYS A 355 -33.09 -4.83 11.01
CA LYS A 355 -34.40 -5.14 10.43
C LYS A 355 -34.39 -5.01 8.91
N SER A 356 -33.78 -3.94 8.38
CA SER A 356 -33.66 -3.75 6.93
C SER A 356 -32.83 -4.86 6.26
N ILE A 357 -31.75 -5.33 6.89
CA ILE A 357 -30.96 -6.45 6.35
C ILE A 357 -31.77 -7.74 6.41
N GLN A 358 -32.51 -7.99 7.50
CA GLN A 358 -33.37 -9.17 7.62
C GLN A 358 -34.38 -9.25 6.46
N GLU A 359 -35.04 -8.14 6.14
CA GLU A 359 -35.98 -8.04 5.02
C GLU A 359 -35.28 -8.29 3.66
N LYS A 360 -34.09 -7.70 3.46
CA LYS A 360 -33.30 -7.90 2.24
C LYS A 360 -32.85 -9.35 2.09
N LEU A 361 -32.45 -10.01 3.17
CA LEU A 361 -32.09 -11.43 3.16
C LEU A 361 -33.30 -12.31 2.86
N ALA A 362 -34.45 -12.04 3.48
CA ALA A 362 -35.69 -12.78 3.21
C ALA A 362 -36.11 -12.69 1.74
N GLY A 363 -35.89 -11.55 1.08
CA GLY A 363 -36.11 -11.40 -0.36
C GLY A 363 -35.05 -12.08 -1.24
N ALA A 364 -33.81 -12.22 -0.76
CA ALA A 364 -32.69 -12.79 -1.52
C ALA A 364 -32.61 -14.32 -1.45
N VAL A 365 -33.00 -14.93 -0.32
CA VAL A 365 -32.93 -16.39 -0.09
C VAL A 365 -33.69 -17.20 -1.17
N PRO A 366 -34.94 -16.84 -1.56
CA PRO A 366 -35.65 -17.58 -2.61
C PRO A 366 -34.93 -17.54 -3.96
N ALA A 367 -34.27 -16.42 -4.28
CA ALA A 367 -33.49 -16.28 -5.51
C ALA A 367 -32.19 -17.11 -5.44
N ALA A 368 -31.53 -17.16 -4.28
CA ALA A 368 -30.31 -17.93 -4.07
C ALA A 368 -30.56 -19.45 -4.12
N SER A 369 -31.66 -19.94 -3.55
CA SER A 369 -32.02 -21.36 -3.57
C SER A 369 -32.31 -21.92 -4.97
N SER A 370 -32.55 -21.05 -5.95
CA SER A 370 -32.70 -21.42 -7.36
C SER A 370 -31.42 -21.25 -8.19
N ALA A 371 -30.35 -20.70 -7.61
CA ALA A 371 -29.12 -20.38 -8.32
C ALA A 371 -28.14 -21.57 -8.36
N SER A 372 -27.40 -21.68 -9.47
CA SER A 372 -26.38 -22.72 -9.70
C SER A 372 -25.20 -22.57 -8.71
N PRO A 373 -24.43 -23.66 -8.43
CA PRO A 373 -23.28 -23.63 -7.50
C PRO A 373 -22.14 -22.67 -7.88
N LEU A 374 -22.20 -22.01 -9.04
CA LEU A 374 -21.23 -21.01 -9.51
C LEU A 374 -21.52 -19.59 -9.03
N SER A 375 -22.62 -19.36 -8.31
CA SER A 375 -23.05 -18.02 -7.87
C SER A 375 -21.93 -17.25 -7.15
N THR A 376 -21.08 -17.95 -6.37
CA THR A 376 -20.00 -17.37 -5.54
C THR A 376 -18.92 -16.62 -6.32
N ARG A 377 -18.96 -16.67 -7.65
CA ARG A 377 -18.01 -16.01 -8.55
C ARG A 377 -18.52 -14.70 -9.14
N MET A 378 -19.72 -14.25 -8.80
CA MET A 378 -20.24 -12.99 -9.32
C MET A 378 -19.50 -11.79 -8.74
N VAL A 379 -18.93 -10.96 -9.63
CA VAL A 379 -18.35 -9.67 -9.28
C VAL A 379 -19.49 -8.69 -9.00
N ARG A 380 -19.63 -8.28 -7.74
CA ARG A 380 -20.76 -7.45 -7.29
C ARG A 380 -20.39 -5.99 -7.02
N SER A 381 -19.13 -5.71 -6.69
CA SER A 381 -18.70 -4.35 -6.35
C SER A 381 -17.93 -3.67 -7.49
N LYS A 382 -18.07 -2.35 -7.58
CA LYS A 382 -17.22 -1.52 -8.45
C LYS A 382 -15.74 -1.66 -8.10
N GLY A 383 -15.43 -1.82 -6.81
CA GLY A 383 -14.05 -2.04 -6.35
C GLY A 383 -13.41 -3.29 -6.94
N GLN A 384 -14.15 -4.41 -7.00
CA GLN A 384 -13.68 -5.62 -7.67
C GLN A 384 -13.50 -5.43 -9.18
N GLN A 385 -14.41 -4.70 -9.84
CA GLN A 385 -14.29 -4.40 -11.27
C GLN A 385 -13.06 -3.54 -11.56
N ALA A 386 -12.81 -2.50 -10.76
CA ALA A 386 -11.64 -1.65 -10.88
C ALA A 386 -10.34 -2.44 -10.66
N ARG A 387 -10.29 -3.30 -9.63
CA ARG A 387 -9.15 -4.18 -9.38
C ARG A 387 -8.90 -5.16 -10.53
N ALA A 388 -9.96 -5.76 -11.07
CA ALA A 388 -9.86 -6.66 -12.22
C ALA A 388 -9.38 -5.93 -13.49
N LEU A 389 -9.73 -4.65 -13.67
CA LEU A 389 -9.22 -3.85 -14.77
C LEU A 389 -7.72 -3.55 -14.63
N LEU A 390 -7.24 -3.33 -13.41
CA LEU A 390 -5.84 -2.99 -13.12
C LEU A 390 -4.92 -4.21 -13.08
N HIS A 391 -5.38 -5.32 -12.52
CA HIS A 391 -4.56 -6.50 -12.21
C HIS A 391 -5.05 -7.80 -12.88
N GLY A 392 -6.09 -7.72 -13.71
CA GLY A 392 -6.59 -8.87 -14.45
C GLY A 392 -5.64 -9.33 -15.56
N SER A 393 -5.73 -10.60 -15.93
CA SER A 393 -4.95 -11.17 -17.02
C SER A 393 -5.40 -10.62 -18.38
N GLY A 394 -4.48 -10.02 -19.12
CA GLY A 394 -4.73 -9.55 -20.48
C GLY A 394 -4.84 -10.71 -21.48
N ARG A 395 -5.40 -10.44 -22.66
CA ARG A 395 -5.54 -11.47 -23.72
C ARG A 395 -4.19 -11.99 -24.24
N SER A 396 -3.15 -11.15 -24.23
CA SER A 396 -1.85 -11.46 -24.86
C SER A 396 -0.63 -11.14 -23.99
N PHE A 397 -0.83 -10.53 -22.83
CA PHE A 397 0.21 -10.11 -21.90
C PHE A 397 -0.34 -10.21 -20.48
N ASP A 398 0.53 -10.24 -19.49
CA ASP A 398 0.17 -10.39 -18.06
C ASP A 398 -0.76 -11.61 -17.81
N ASN A 399 -0.57 -12.67 -18.58
CA ASN A 399 -1.27 -13.95 -18.43
C ASN A 399 -0.29 -15.10 -18.32
N GLU A 400 -0.81 -16.29 -18.04
CA GLU A 400 -0.03 -17.51 -17.83
C GLU A 400 0.78 -17.98 -19.06
N PHE A 401 0.52 -17.41 -20.25
CA PHE A 401 1.17 -17.77 -21.50
C PHE A 401 2.29 -16.80 -21.93
N ASP A 402 2.36 -15.59 -21.36
CA ASP A 402 3.39 -14.58 -21.63
C ASP A 402 4.61 -14.77 -20.72
N TRP A 403 4.54 -14.22 -19.49
CA TRP A 403 5.55 -14.38 -18.45
C TRP A 403 4.94 -14.96 -17.18
N VAL A 404 5.67 -15.90 -16.59
CA VAL A 404 5.33 -16.50 -15.31
C VAL A 404 6.26 -15.97 -14.23
N VAL A 405 5.69 -15.53 -13.12
CA VAL A 405 6.45 -15.10 -11.94
C VAL A 405 6.81 -16.33 -11.11
N PHE A 406 8.11 -16.60 -10.95
CA PHE A 406 8.61 -17.63 -10.04
C PHE A 406 9.67 -17.04 -9.11
N LYS A 407 9.39 -17.02 -7.80
CA LYS A 407 10.28 -16.47 -6.76
C LYS A 407 10.86 -15.09 -7.13
N ASN A 408 9.99 -14.15 -7.49
CA ASN A 408 10.33 -12.77 -7.89
C ASN A 408 11.13 -12.63 -9.20
N LYS A 409 11.18 -13.67 -10.04
CA LYS A 409 11.81 -13.62 -11.38
C LYS A 409 10.77 -13.93 -12.45
N LEU A 410 10.94 -13.31 -13.62
CA LEU A 410 10.11 -13.56 -14.79
C LEU A 410 10.71 -14.70 -15.62
N TYR A 411 9.90 -15.70 -15.91
CA TYR A 411 10.23 -16.83 -16.78
C TYR A 411 9.27 -16.85 -17.98
N PRO A 412 9.73 -17.26 -19.17
CA PRO A 412 8.82 -17.51 -20.27
C PRO A 412 7.89 -18.68 -19.89
N SER A 413 6.66 -18.69 -20.40
CA SER A 413 5.66 -19.75 -20.12
C SER A 413 6.17 -21.19 -20.32
N LYS A 414 7.05 -21.43 -21.30
CA LYS A 414 7.70 -22.73 -21.50
C LYS A 414 8.56 -23.21 -20.31
N MET A 415 9.01 -22.32 -19.43
CA MET A 415 9.79 -22.63 -18.22
C MET A 415 8.95 -22.53 -16.95
N ASN A 416 7.62 -22.55 -17.06
CA ASN A 416 6.72 -22.50 -15.92
C ASN A 416 6.87 -23.76 -15.04
N PRO A 417 7.36 -23.67 -13.80
CA PRO A 417 7.51 -24.82 -12.93
C PRO A 417 6.18 -25.39 -12.40
N SER A 418 5.06 -24.66 -12.53
CA SER A 418 3.74 -25.16 -12.15
C SER A 418 3.02 -25.95 -13.24
N SER A 419 3.59 -26.03 -14.45
CA SER A 419 2.95 -26.65 -15.61
C SER A 419 3.91 -27.44 -16.49
N ASN A 420 3.50 -28.65 -16.86
CA ASN A 420 4.15 -29.51 -17.86
C ASN A 420 3.32 -29.63 -19.15
N GLU A 421 2.57 -28.58 -19.50
CA GLU A 421 1.77 -28.52 -20.73
C GLU A 421 2.60 -28.68 -22.01
N MET A 422 1.93 -28.98 -23.13
CA MET A 422 2.59 -29.05 -24.44
C MET A 422 3.27 -27.72 -24.77
N GLY A 423 4.61 -27.72 -24.87
CA GLY A 423 5.43 -26.52 -25.02
C GLY A 423 6.33 -26.23 -23.80
N SER A 424 6.05 -26.85 -22.66
CA SER A 424 6.90 -26.81 -21.47
C SER A 424 8.23 -27.55 -21.70
N VAL A 425 9.33 -26.97 -21.24
CA VAL A 425 10.66 -27.60 -21.28
C VAL A 425 10.71 -28.85 -20.41
N PHE A 426 9.89 -28.93 -19.36
CA PHE A 426 9.87 -30.04 -18.42
C PHE A 426 9.40 -31.36 -19.05
N ARG A 427 8.68 -31.32 -20.19
CA ARG A 427 8.33 -32.54 -20.94
C ARG A 427 9.52 -33.17 -21.66
N ARG A 428 10.58 -32.41 -21.93
CA ARG A 428 11.75 -32.83 -22.74
C ARG A 428 12.94 -33.28 -21.89
N VAL A 429 12.71 -33.44 -20.59
CA VAL A 429 13.75 -33.71 -19.61
C VAL A 429 14.30 -35.15 -19.74
N GLY A 430 13.45 -36.12 -20.04
CA GLY A 430 13.83 -37.53 -20.10
C GLY A 430 14.07 -38.14 -18.71
N ASP A 431 14.67 -39.33 -18.69
CA ASP A 431 14.95 -40.09 -17.46
C ASP A 431 16.27 -39.68 -16.79
N PHE A 432 17.01 -38.72 -17.37
CA PHE A 432 18.32 -38.23 -16.88
C PHE A 432 19.37 -39.33 -16.59
N GLY A 433 19.26 -40.50 -17.23
CA GLY A 433 20.12 -41.65 -16.96
C GLY A 433 19.87 -42.34 -15.61
N GLY A 434 18.75 -42.02 -14.96
CA GLY A 434 18.23 -42.75 -13.79
C GLY A 434 17.41 -43.98 -14.18
N HIS A 435 16.36 -44.27 -13.40
CA HIS A 435 15.40 -45.30 -13.75
C HIS A 435 14.39 -44.77 -14.77
N ILE A 436 13.79 -45.67 -15.55
CA ILE A 436 12.69 -45.34 -16.46
C ILE A 436 11.53 -44.79 -15.63
N SER A 437 11.23 -43.50 -15.75
CA SER A 437 10.24 -42.80 -14.93
C SER A 437 8.80 -42.95 -15.45
N THR A 438 8.64 -43.47 -16.66
CA THR A 438 7.40 -43.45 -17.42
C THR A 438 7.30 -44.65 -18.36
N SER A 439 6.10 -45.21 -18.50
CA SER A 439 5.84 -46.36 -19.37
C SER A 439 5.69 -46.00 -20.86
N ARG A 440 5.77 -44.70 -21.20
CA ARG A 440 5.55 -44.22 -22.56
C ARG A 440 6.81 -44.41 -23.41
N SER A 441 6.66 -45.03 -24.57
CA SER A 441 7.77 -45.31 -25.49
C SER A 441 8.03 -44.22 -26.53
N LEU A 442 7.08 -43.31 -26.77
CA LEU A 442 7.19 -42.27 -27.82
C LEU A 442 7.72 -40.92 -27.29
N GLU A 443 7.33 -40.53 -26.08
CA GLU A 443 7.83 -39.40 -25.29
C GLU A 443 7.57 -39.77 -23.82
N PRO A 444 8.42 -39.52 -22.82
CA PRO A 444 9.85 -39.15 -22.76
C PRO A 444 10.79 -40.36 -22.51
N LEU A 445 12.03 -40.26 -23.04
CA LEU A 445 13.27 -40.93 -22.61
C LEU A 445 14.32 -39.86 -22.33
#